data_AF-A0A699TNP5-F1
#
_entry.id   AF-A0A699TNP5-F1
#
_cell.length_a   1.000
_cell.length_b   1.000
_cell.length_c   1.000
_cell.angle_alpha   90.00
_cell.angle_beta   90.00
_cell.angle_gamma   90.00
#
_symmetry.space_group_name_H-M   'P 1'
#
loop_
_entity.id
_entity.type
_entity.pdbx_description
1 polymer ?
#
loop_
_entity_poly.entity_id
_entity_poly.type
_entity_poly.pdbx_seq_one_letter_code
_entity_poly.pdbx_strand_id
1 'polypeptide(L)'
;MKTLLKQQYKNFTGSSSESLDQIHDRLQKLISQLEILRESLSQKDINLKFLRSLPTDWRTHTLIWRNKTDLEDQSLDDLFNSFKIYESEMGMLTVRVRRFLQRTGRNLRANGPTSIGFNMSKVECYNCHRKGHFARECRSPKDTRRNVPVEP
;
A
#
# COMPACT_ATOMS: atom_id res chain seq x y z
N MET A 1 8.57 -29.33 23.73
CA MET A 1 7.99 -28.97 22.41
C MET A 1 7.02 -27.79 22.52
N LYS A 2 5.98 -27.89 23.35
CA LYS A 2 5.01 -26.79 23.63
C LYS A 2 5.65 -25.46 24.07
N THR A 3 6.66 -25.50 24.93
CA THR A 3 7.41 -24.33 25.39
C THR A 3 8.20 -23.63 24.28
N LEU A 4 8.78 -24.40 23.35
CA LEU A 4 9.54 -23.89 22.21
C LEU A 4 8.64 -23.13 21.23
N LEU A 5 7.46 -23.68 20.89
CA LEU A 5 6.52 -23.02 19.99
C LEU A 5 5.99 -21.70 20.56
N LYS A 6 5.71 -21.65 21.88
CA LYS A 6 5.36 -20.39 22.55
C LYS A 6 6.49 -19.36 22.47
N GLN A 7 7.74 -19.80 22.59
CA GLN A 7 8.90 -18.91 22.46
C GLN A 7 9.06 -18.41 21.01
N GLN A 8 8.89 -19.29 20.02
CA GLN A 8 8.87 -18.90 18.61
C GLN A 8 7.78 -17.88 18.33
N TYR A 9 6.57 -18.09 18.87
CA TYR A 9 5.47 -17.14 18.71
C TYR A 9 5.78 -15.80 19.37
N LYS A 10 6.28 -15.80 20.61
CA LYS A 10 6.70 -14.56 21.29
C LYS A 10 7.74 -13.79 20.50
N ASN A 11 8.72 -14.48 19.93
CA ASN A 11 9.83 -13.89 19.18
C ASN A 11 9.55 -13.69 17.68
N PHE A 12 8.37 -14.07 17.20
CA PHE A 12 8.04 -13.99 15.79
C PHE A 12 8.06 -12.52 15.31
N THR A 13 8.82 -12.28 14.24
CA THR A 13 8.96 -11.00 13.55
C THR A 13 9.18 -11.27 12.07
N GLY A 14 8.68 -10.38 11.22
CA GLY A 14 8.99 -10.35 9.81
C GLY A 14 10.32 -9.64 9.56
N SER A 15 11.01 -10.06 8.51
CA SER A 15 12.19 -9.38 7.97
C SER A 15 11.79 -8.27 7.00
N SER A 16 12.64 -7.25 6.82
CA SER A 16 12.43 -6.19 5.82
C SER A 16 12.38 -6.70 4.38
N SER A 17 12.92 -7.88 4.12
CA SER A 17 12.90 -8.54 2.80
C SER A 17 11.70 -9.45 2.58
N GLU A 18 10.86 -9.68 3.61
CA GLU A 18 9.73 -10.58 3.50
C GLU A 18 8.47 -9.86 2.99
N SER A 19 7.71 -10.56 2.15
CA SER A 19 6.39 -10.10 1.73
C SER A 19 5.35 -10.31 2.83
N LEU A 20 4.23 -9.58 2.74
CA LEU A 20 3.09 -9.79 3.63
C LEU A 20 2.60 -11.24 3.60
N ASP A 21 2.53 -11.84 2.41
CA ASP A 21 2.09 -13.23 2.21
C ASP A 21 3.01 -14.20 2.98
N GLN A 22 4.33 -14.04 2.90
CA GLN A 22 5.30 -14.88 3.62
C GLN A 22 5.16 -14.76 5.14
N ILE A 23 4.96 -13.54 5.64
CA ILE A 23 4.78 -13.28 7.08
C ILE A 23 3.46 -13.91 7.55
N HIS A 24 2.39 -13.73 6.78
CA HIS A 24 1.08 -14.31 7.06
C HIS A 24 1.15 -15.84 7.14
N ASP A 25 1.68 -16.50 6.10
CA ASP A 25 1.78 -17.95 6.02
C ASP A 25 2.59 -18.54 7.19
N ARG A 26 3.73 -17.92 7.53
CA ARG A 26 4.56 -18.36 8.65
C ARG A 26 3.86 -18.18 10.00
N LEU A 27 3.14 -17.07 10.19
CA LEU A 27 2.39 -16.83 11.42
C LEU A 27 1.21 -17.80 11.55
N GLN A 28 0.44 -17.99 10.47
CA GLN A 28 -0.70 -18.89 10.43
C GLN A 28 -0.26 -20.33 10.72
N LYS A 29 0.83 -20.78 10.10
CA LYS A 29 1.43 -22.10 10.38
C LYS A 29 1.77 -22.28 11.87
N LEU A 30 2.31 -21.24 12.51
CA LEU A 30 2.66 -21.27 13.93
C LEU A 30 1.43 -21.29 14.85
N ILE A 31 0.38 -20.55 14.48
CA ILE A 31 -0.90 -20.54 15.20
C ILE A 31 -1.54 -21.93 15.12
N SER A 32 -1.65 -22.53 13.94
CA SER A 32 -2.22 -23.87 13.76
C SER A 32 -1.46 -24.92 14.59
N GLN A 33 -0.13 -24.82 14.67
CA GLN A 33 0.68 -25.72 15.52
C GLN A 33 0.39 -25.56 17.02
N LEU A 34 0.10 -24.33 17.49
CA LEU A 34 -0.26 -24.08 18.88
C LEU A 34 -1.67 -24.58 19.21
N GLU A 35 -2.62 -24.38 18.30
CA GLU A 35 -4.00 -24.84 18.45
C GLU A 35 -4.08 -26.36 18.59
N ILE A 36 -3.31 -27.11 17.79
CA ILE A 36 -3.20 -28.58 17.89
C ILE A 36 -2.72 -29.02 19.29
N LEU A 37 -1.89 -28.22 19.95
CA LEU A 37 -1.39 -28.47 21.31
C LEU A 37 -2.33 -27.95 22.41
N ARG A 38 -3.58 -27.65 22.06
CA ARG A 38 -4.64 -27.07 22.93
C ARG A 38 -4.21 -25.77 23.60
N GLU A 39 -3.45 -24.94 22.89
CA GLU A 39 -3.20 -23.56 23.28
C GLU A 39 -4.09 -22.65 22.44
N SER A 40 -5.12 -22.09 23.06
CA SER A 40 -5.94 -21.07 22.43
C SER A 40 -5.27 -19.71 22.57
N LEU A 41 -5.21 -18.98 21.46
CA LEU A 41 -4.82 -17.57 21.43
C LEU A 41 -6.10 -16.76 21.19
N SER A 42 -6.21 -15.58 21.80
CA SER A 42 -7.31 -14.68 21.45
C SER A 42 -7.08 -14.12 20.05
N GLN A 43 -8.17 -13.87 19.31
CA GLN A 43 -8.09 -13.27 17.98
C GLN A 43 -7.36 -11.91 18.02
N LYS A 44 -7.60 -11.15 19.09
CA LYS A 44 -6.91 -9.89 19.37
C LYS A 44 -5.40 -10.06 19.50
N ASP A 45 -4.94 -11.08 20.22
CA ASP A 45 -3.49 -11.36 20.38
C ASP A 45 -2.86 -11.77 19.06
N ILE A 46 -3.55 -12.60 18.26
CA ILE A 46 -3.14 -12.99 16.92
C ILE A 46 -2.98 -11.76 16.02
N ASN A 47 -4.00 -10.90 15.98
CA ASN A 47 -4.03 -9.71 15.14
C ASN A 47 -2.97 -8.69 15.57
N LEU A 48 -2.84 -8.44 16.88
CA LEU A 48 -1.77 -7.61 17.43
C LEU A 48 -0.38 -8.19 17.14
N LYS A 49 -0.25 -9.52 17.15
CA LYS A 49 1.01 -10.18 16.82
C LYS A 49 1.37 -9.93 15.36
N PHE A 50 0.45 -10.14 14.43
CA PHE A 50 0.64 -9.81 13.02
C PHE A 50 1.09 -8.35 12.85
N LEU A 51 0.34 -7.38 13.40
CA LEU A 51 0.65 -5.95 13.33
C LEU A 51 1.99 -5.54 13.97
N ARG A 52 2.50 -6.31 14.94
CA ARG A 52 3.81 -6.06 15.58
C ARG A 52 4.96 -6.70 14.83
N SER A 53 4.68 -7.73 14.04
CA SER A 53 5.67 -8.47 13.28
C SER A 53 5.89 -7.91 11.89
N LEU A 54 5.05 -6.99 11.40
CA LEU A 54 5.27 -6.36 10.11
C LEU A 54 6.55 -5.51 10.07
N PRO A 55 7.25 -5.44 8.92
CA PRO A 55 8.41 -4.58 8.71
C PRO A 55 8.13 -3.11 8.98
N THR A 56 9.19 -2.33 9.19
CA THR A 56 9.11 -0.89 9.51
C THR A 56 8.41 -0.06 8.45
N ASP A 57 8.41 -0.50 7.19
CA ASP A 57 7.70 0.17 6.08
C ASP A 57 6.18 0.23 6.32
N TRP A 58 5.66 -0.68 7.14
CA TRP A 58 4.25 -0.75 7.55
C TRP A 58 3.96 0.01 8.85
N ARG A 59 4.92 0.71 9.44
CA ARG A 59 4.79 1.34 10.77
C ARG A 59 3.62 2.32 10.87
N THR A 60 3.40 3.14 9.86
CA THR A 60 2.28 4.10 9.85
C THR A 60 0.93 3.37 9.82
N HIS A 61 0.77 2.37 8.93
CA HIS A 61 -0.46 1.59 8.80
C HIS A 61 -0.76 0.78 10.05
N THR A 62 0.26 0.13 10.61
CA THR A 62 0.10 -0.66 11.84
C THR A 62 -0.28 0.20 13.03
N LEU A 63 0.21 1.45 13.14
CA LEU A 63 -0.19 2.36 14.21
C LEU A 63 -1.67 2.77 14.10
N ILE A 64 -2.13 3.08 12.89
CA ILE A 64 -3.54 3.41 12.64
C ILE A 64 -4.43 2.22 12.99
N TRP A 65 -4.06 1.02 12.54
CA TRP A 65 -4.81 -0.21 12.76
C TRP A 65 -4.88 -0.64 14.22
N ARG A 66 -3.82 -0.42 15.01
CA ARG A 66 -3.81 -0.74 16.45
C ARG A 66 -4.85 0.03 17.26
N ASN A 67 -5.30 1.18 16.76
CA ASN A 67 -6.28 2.02 17.45
C ASN A 67 -7.73 1.65 17.08
N LYS A 68 -7.94 0.68 16.19
CA LYS A 68 -9.28 0.19 15.87
C LYS A 68 -9.83 -0.70 16.99
N THR A 69 -11.12 -0.55 17.27
CA THR A 69 -11.78 -1.25 18.38
C THR A 69 -12.22 -2.67 18.02
N ASP A 70 -12.39 -2.97 16.74
CA ASP A 70 -12.91 -4.23 16.18
C ASP A 70 -11.82 -5.27 15.88
N LEU A 71 -10.62 -5.12 16.44
CA LEU A 71 -9.51 -6.06 16.22
C LEU A 71 -9.78 -7.47 16.74
N GLU A 72 -10.73 -7.65 17.65
CA GLU A 72 -11.11 -8.96 18.17
C GLU A 72 -12.21 -9.64 17.33
N ASP A 73 -12.95 -8.87 16.55
CA ASP A 73 -14.04 -9.35 15.69
C ASP A 73 -13.55 -9.80 14.31
N GLN A 74 -12.35 -9.37 13.91
CA GLN A 74 -11.75 -9.71 12.61
C GLN A 74 -10.90 -10.96 12.70
N SER A 75 -11.05 -11.88 11.74
CA SER A 75 -10.09 -12.98 11.58
C SER A 75 -8.72 -12.47 11.15
N LEU A 76 -7.69 -13.31 11.26
CA LEU A 76 -6.36 -12.95 10.77
C LEU A 76 -6.38 -12.70 9.25
N ASP A 77 -7.13 -13.52 8.51
CA ASP A 77 -7.27 -13.40 7.07
C ASP A 77 -7.96 -12.09 6.67
N ASP A 78 -9.00 -11.66 7.39
CA ASP A 78 -9.68 -10.38 7.11
C ASP A 78 -8.74 -9.18 7.30
N LEU A 79 -7.96 -9.20 8.39
CA LEU A 79 -6.95 -8.19 8.66
C LEU A 79 -5.86 -8.20 7.58
N PHE A 80 -5.36 -9.38 7.23
CA PHE A 80 -4.36 -9.57 6.18
C PHE A 80 -4.86 -9.03 4.83
N ASN A 81 -6.08 -9.39 4.43
CA ASN A 81 -6.71 -8.93 3.19
C ASN A 81 -6.84 -7.40 3.16
N SER A 82 -7.16 -6.78 4.29
CA SER A 82 -7.20 -5.32 4.40
C SER A 82 -5.83 -4.68 4.13
N PHE A 83 -4.75 -5.31 4.58
CA PHE A 83 -3.38 -4.86 4.26
C PHE A 83 -3.03 -5.08 2.79
N LYS A 84 -3.47 -6.19 2.17
CA LYS A 84 -3.28 -6.45 0.73
C LYS A 84 -4.01 -5.43 -0.15
N ILE A 85 -5.22 -5.01 0.24
CA ILE A 85 -5.95 -3.94 -0.45
C ILE A 85 -5.13 -2.65 -0.41
N TYR A 86 -4.66 -2.27 0.79
CA TYR A 86 -3.83 -1.07 0.94
C TYR A 86 -2.53 -1.14 0.11
N GLU A 87 -1.86 -2.29 0.10
CA GLU A 87 -0.67 -2.53 -0.73
C GLU A 87 -0.95 -2.25 -2.21
N SER A 88 -2.06 -2.79 -2.72
CA SER A 88 -2.53 -2.60 -4.10
C SER A 88 -2.85 -1.15 -4.40
N GLU A 89 -3.61 -0.47 -3.52
CA GLU A 89 -3.97 0.94 -3.68
C GLU A 89 -2.73 1.84 -3.73
N MET A 90 -1.76 1.61 -2.85
CA MET A 90 -0.48 2.33 -2.88
C MET A 90 0.34 2.04 -4.13
N GLY A 91 0.34 0.80 -4.61
CA GLY A 91 0.93 0.43 -5.89
C GLY A 91 0.30 1.23 -7.05
N MET A 92 -1.03 1.28 -7.11
CA MET A 92 -1.76 2.05 -8.11
C MET A 92 -1.46 3.55 -8.04
N LEU A 93 -1.46 4.12 -6.83
CA LEU A 93 -1.13 5.53 -6.61
C LEU A 93 0.30 5.84 -7.06
N THR A 94 1.26 4.96 -6.73
CA THR A 94 2.65 5.10 -7.14
C THR A 94 2.79 5.12 -8.67
N VAL A 95 2.10 4.22 -9.38
CA VAL A 95 2.08 4.20 -10.85
C VAL A 95 1.48 5.49 -11.42
N ARG A 96 0.37 5.98 -10.83
CA ARG A 96 -0.28 7.24 -11.26
C ARG A 96 0.64 8.44 -11.04
N VAL A 97 1.28 8.54 -9.87
CA VAL A 97 2.25 9.59 -9.55
C VAL A 97 3.44 9.54 -10.51
N ARG A 98 4.02 8.36 -10.75
CA ARG A 98 5.13 8.19 -11.69
C ARG A 98 4.76 8.65 -13.11
N ARG A 99 3.58 8.24 -13.60
CA ARG A 99 3.06 8.66 -14.92
C ARG A 99 2.85 10.17 -14.98
N PHE A 100 2.31 10.78 -13.93
CA PHE A 100 2.12 12.23 -13.85
C PHE A 100 3.46 12.98 -13.89
N LEU A 101 4.45 12.55 -13.12
CA LEU A 101 5.78 13.18 -13.10
C LEU A 101 6.46 13.08 -14.48
N GLN A 102 6.37 11.93 -15.14
CA GLN A 102 6.87 11.73 -16.50
C GLN A 102 6.19 12.66 -17.52
N ARG A 103 4.86 12.79 -17.46
CA ARG A 103 4.09 13.65 -18.37
C ARG A 103 4.34 15.14 -18.16
N THR A 104 4.59 15.55 -16.92
CA THR A 104 4.76 16.97 -16.55
C THR A 104 6.22 17.42 -16.49
N GLY A 105 7.16 16.47 -16.54
CA GLY A 105 8.59 16.76 -16.38
C GLY A 105 8.95 17.28 -14.99
N ARG A 106 8.13 17.01 -13.96
CA ARG A 106 8.39 17.40 -12.57
C ARG A 106 9.46 16.50 -11.95
N ASN A 107 10.41 17.09 -11.24
CA ASN A 107 11.40 16.38 -10.44
C ASN A 107 11.08 16.55 -8.95
N LEU A 108 10.88 15.44 -8.23
CA LEU A 108 10.82 15.45 -6.76
C LEU A 108 12.26 15.49 -6.22
N ARG A 109 12.94 16.64 -6.31
CA ARG A 109 14.20 16.83 -5.56
C ARG A 109 13.83 17.14 -4.12
N ALA A 110 14.04 16.18 -3.23
CA ALA A 110 13.78 16.31 -1.80
C ALA A 110 14.64 17.38 -1.08
N ASN A 111 15.69 17.90 -1.74
CA ASN A 111 16.71 18.77 -1.12
C ASN A 111 16.87 20.15 -1.82
N GLY A 112 15.86 20.64 -2.54
CA GLY A 112 15.92 21.93 -3.26
C GLY A 112 14.89 22.95 -2.78
N PRO A 113 15.12 24.27 -2.96
CA PRO A 113 14.16 25.29 -2.54
C PRO A 113 12.84 25.08 -3.29
N THR A 114 11.75 25.08 -2.52
CA THR A 114 10.41 24.64 -2.88
C THR A 114 9.79 25.50 -3.98
N SER A 115 10.16 25.25 -5.23
CA SER A 115 9.27 25.52 -6.35
C SER A 115 9.03 24.20 -7.08
N ILE A 116 7.82 23.65 -6.93
CA ILE A 116 7.33 22.57 -7.79
C ILE A 116 7.06 23.20 -9.17
N GLY A 117 8.14 23.59 -9.85
CA GLY A 117 8.07 24.18 -11.18
C GLY A 117 7.68 23.13 -12.20
N PHE A 118 6.74 23.45 -13.09
CA PHE A 118 6.48 22.62 -14.26
C PHE A 118 7.52 22.93 -15.33
N ASN A 119 8.11 21.89 -15.91
CA ASN A 119 8.81 22.08 -17.16
C ASN A 119 7.77 22.23 -18.28
N MET A 120 7.37 23.48 -18.55
CA MET A 120 6.28 23.78 -19.48
C MET A 120 6.53 23.17 -20.87
N SER A 121 7.78 23.14 -21.34
CA SER A 121 8.17 22.52 -22.62
C SER A 121 7.87 21.01 -22.72
N LYS A 122 7.69 20.33 -21.58
CA LYS A 122 7.37 18.89 -21.51
C LYS A 122 5.88 18.62 -21.30
N VAL A 123 5.12 19.60 -20.82
CA VAL A 123 3.67 19.47 -20.57
C VAL A 123 2.93 19.36 -21.89
N GLU A 124 2.25 18.24 -22.14
CA GLU A 124 1.40 18.03 -23.30
C GLU A 124 -0.07 18.38 -23.00
N CYS A 125 -0.66 19.23 -23.83
CA CYS A 125 -2.07 19.61 -23.73
C CYS A 125 -3.01 18.44 -24.10
N TYR A 126 -3.95 18.10 -23.21
CA TYR A 126 -4.91 17.01 -23.42
C TYR A 126 -5.91 17.26 -24.55
N ASN A 127 -6.12 18.52 -24.96
CA ASN A 127 -7.05 18.87 -26.03
C ASN A 127 -6.39 18.79 -27.41
N CYS A 128 -5.23 19.43 -27.60
CA CYS A 128 -4.60 19.56 -28.91
C CYS A 128 -3.28 18.80 -29.08
N HIS A 129 -2.83 18.07 -28.05
CA HIS A 129 -1.59 17.28 -28.04
C HIS A 129 -0.29 18.05 -28.33
N ARG A 130 -0.32 19.38 -28.25
CA ARG A 130 0.88 20.22 -28.37
C ARG A 130 1.46 20.48 -26.98
N LYS A 131 2.79 20.57 -26.91
CA LYS A 131 3.50 20.86 -25.67
C LYS A 131 3.45 22.36 -25.33
N GLY A 132 3.80 22.72 -24.09
CA GLY A 132 4.01 24.13 -23.71
C GLY A 132 2.84 24.81 -23.00
N HIS A 133 1.71 24.16 -22.78
CA HIS A 133 0.54 24.75 -22.11
C HIS A 133 -0.41 23.69 -21.54
N PHE A 134 -1.25 24.09 -20.58
CA PHE A 134 -2.32 23.23 -20.05
C PHE A 134 -3.58 23.26 -20.93
N ALA A 135 -4.42 22.24 -20.85
CA ALA A 135 -5.67 22.17 -21.63
C ALA A 135 -6.61 23.38 -21.41
N ARG A 136 -6.63 23.93 -20.19
CA ARG A 136 -7.38 25.15 -19.85
C ARG A 136 -6.90 26.42 -20.56
N GLU A 137 -5.65 26.43 -21.03
CA GLU A 137 -5.01 27.53 -21.76
C GLU A 137 -5.06 27.30 -23.29
N CYS A 138 -5.63 26.17 -23.73
CA CYS A 138 -5.65 25.77 -25.13
C CYS A 138 -6.64 26.62 -25.93
N ARG A 139 -6.15 27.22 -27.03
CA ARG A 139 -6.97 28.01 -27.97
C ARG A 139 -7.54 27.17 -29.12
N SER A 140 -7.13 25.91 -29.26
CA SER A 140 -7.69 25.01 -30.26
C SER A 140 -9.13 24.65 -29.90
N PRO A 141 -10.01 24.45 -30.90
CA PRO A 141 -11.33 23.86 -30.68
C PRO A 141 -11.24 22.55 -29.89
N LYS A 142 -12.29 22.19 -29.14
CA LYS A 142 -12.33 20.92 -28.42
C LYS A 142 -12.20 19.76 -29.41
N ASP A 143 -11.24 18.87 -29.20
CA ASP A 143 -11.10 17.67 -30.02
C ASP A 143 -12.25 16.70 -29.70
N THR A 144 -13.24 16.64 -30.59
CA THR A 144 -14.42 15.78 -30.45
C THR A 144 -14.14 14.32 -30.83
N ARG A 145 -12.96 14.00 -31.40
CA ARG A 145 -12.65 12.67 -31.95
C ARG A 145 -12.45 11.57 -30.89
N ARG A 146 -12.40 11.91 -29.60
CA ARG A 146 -12.19 10.94 -28.50
C ARG A 146 -13.34 10.85 -27.49
N ASN A 147 -14.49 11.48 -27.75
CA ASN A 147 -15.71 11.22 -26.98
C ASN A 147 -16.38 9.88 -27.37
N VAL A 148 -15.63 8.93 -27.92
CA VAL A 148 -16.13 7.56 -28.06
C VAL A 148 -16.14 6.98 -26.64
N PRO A 149 -17.30 6.55 -26.11
CA PRO A 149 -17.35 5.84 -24.85
C PRO A 149 -16.37 4.66 -24.94
N VAL A 150 -15.48 4.52 -23.96
CA VAL A 150 -14.81 3.25 -23.75
C VAL A 150 -15.91 2.31 -23.26
N GLU A 151 -16.40 1.43 -24.14
CA GLU A 151 -17.30 0.36 -23.73
C GLU A 151 -16.64 -0.48 -22.63
N PRO A 152 -17.43 -0.98 -21.66
CA PRO A 152 -16.94 -1.77 -20.54
C PRO A 152 -16.24 -3.07 -20.96
#